data_AF-A0A8D8N8X6-F1
#
_entry.id   AF-A0A8D8N8X6-F1
#
_cell.length_a   1.000
_cell.length_b   1.000
_cell.length_c   1.000
_cell.angle_alpha   90.00
_cell.angle_beta   90.00
_cell.angle_gamma   90.00
#
_symmetry.space_group_name_H-M   'P 1'
#
loop_
_entity.id
_entity.type
_entity.pdbx_description
1 polymer ?
#
loop_
_entity_poly.entity_id
_entity_poly.type
_entity_poly.pdbx_seq_one_letter_code
_entity_poly.pdbx_strand_id
1 'polypeptide(L)'
;FISLLQDMRTRFDKEGLLLTIAVAATSDYLRSAYNVPEINKYVDFVNLMSYDLHASWDGQTGHNAPLYPASWEVSSSYLNQLNVDACVRGWLDSGLDPDKLIMGVPAFGHTFTLASTSSTGVGVRTIGGGNAGPYTFESGTLSYLEICERFNAG
;
A
#
# COMPACT_ATOMS: atom_id res chain seq x y z
N PHE A 1 -14.05 15.43 4.74
CA PHE A 1 -12.78 15.38 3.98
C PHE A 1 -12.79 16.37 2.81
N ILE A 2 -13.73 16.29 1.87
CA ILE A 2 -13.77 17.19 0.70
C ILE A 2 -13.78 18.69 1.06
N SER A 3 -14.61 19.13 2.01
CA SER A 3 -14.64 20.54 2.41
C SER A 3 -13.29 21.07 2.89
N LEU A 4 -12.50 20.23 3.57
CA LEU A 4 -11.14 20.60 3.98
C LEU A 4 -10.23 20.82 2.76
N LEU A 5 -10.29 19.94 1.76
CA LEU A 5 -9.49 20.10 0.53
C LEU A 5 -9.88 21.37 -0.23
N GLN A 6 -11.17 21.67 -0.32
CA GLN A 6 -11.68 22.88 -0.95
C GLN A 6 -11.19 24.15 -0.25
N ASP A 7 -11.27 24.19 1.09
CA ASP A 7 -10.80 25.34 1.88
C ASP A 7 -9.29 25.52 1.75
N MET A 8 -8.52 24.42 1.82
CA MET A 8 -7.08 24.44 1.64
C MET A 8 -6.69 24.92 0.24
N ARG A 9 -7.33 24.40 -0.83
CA ARG A 9 -7.09 24.82 -2.21
C ARG A 9 -7.28 26.32 -2.38
N THR A 10 -8.41 26.83 -1.88
CA THR A 10 -8.76 28.26 -1.93
C THR A 10 -7.70 29.14 -1.28
N ARG A 11 -7.10 28.68 -0.18
CA ARG A 11 -6.03 29.42 0.50
C ARG A 11 -4.69 29.26 -0.21
N PHE A 12 -4.35 28.04 -0.62
CA PHE A 12 -3.04 27.71 -1.20
C PHE A 12 -2.84 28.32 -2.58
N ASP A 13 -3.91 28.49 -3.37
CA ASP A 13 -3.86 29.21 -4.65
C ASP A 13 -3.38 30.65 -4.50
N LYS A 14 -3.77 31.33 -3.41
CA LYS A 14 -3.36 32.71 -3.14
C LYS A 14 -1.89 32.84 -2.77
N GLU A 15 -1.30 31.76 -2.25
CA GLU A 15 0.08 31.71 -1.76
C GLU A 15 1.01 30.95 -2.72
N GLY A 16 0.48 30.40 -3.82
CA GLY A 16 1.25 29.60 -4.78
C GLY A 16 1.76 28.26 -4.23
N LEU A 17 1.03 27.64 -3.30
CA LEU A 17 1.42 26.39 -2.66
C LEU A 17 0.78 25.16 -3.33
N LEU A 18 1.49 24.03 -3.29
CA LEU A 18 0.95 22.73 -3.69
C LEU A 18 0.05 22.15 -2.60
N LEU A 19 -1.01 21.47 -3.01
CA LEU A 19 -1.89 20.66 -2.18
C LEU A 19 -1.88 19.21 -2.68
N THR A 20 -1.32 18.31 -1.88
CA THR A 20 -1.20 16.88 -2.20
C THR A 20 -1.77 16.05 -1.06
N ILE A 21 -2.21 14.83 -1.34
CA ILE A 21 -2.68 13.89 -0.32
C ILE A 21 -2.04 12.51 -0.49
N ALA A 22 -1.88 11.77 0.59
CA ALA A 22 -1.61 10.33 0.56
C ALA A 22 -2.90 9.59 0.91
N VAL A 23 -3.23 8.54 0.15
CA VAL A 23 -4.54 7.86 0.24
C VAL A 23 -4.38 6.35 0.27
N ALA A 24 -5.30 5.68 0.95
CA ALA A 24 -5.37 4.22 0.95
C ALA A 24 -5.72 3.72 -0.46
N ALA A 25 -5.06 2.64 -0.87
CA ALA A 25 -5.11 2.16 -2.24
C ALA A 25 -6.22 1.12 -2.49
N THR A 26 -6.64 0.39 -1.45
CA THR A 26 -7.56 -0.75 -1.60
C THR A 26 -9.00 -0.32 -1.88
N SER A 27 -9.74 -1.21 -2.57
CA SER A 27 -11.06 -0.88 -3.11
C SER A 27 -12.13 -0.63 -2.02
N ASP A 28 -11.96 -1.14 -0.81
CA ASP A 28 -12.85 -0.87 0.32
C ASP A 28 -12.78 0.58 0.80
N TYR A 29 -11.57 1.13 0.95
CA TYR A 29 -11.40 2.54 1.32
C TYR A 29 -11.81 3.46 0.18
N LEU A 30 -11.48 3.09 -1.06
CA LEU A 30 -11.91 3.81 -2.25
C LEU A 30 -13.43 4.03 -2.27
N ARG A 31 -14.22 2.98 -2.02
CA ARG A 31 -15.69 3.07 -2.04
C ARG A 31 -16.29 3.77 -0.83
N SER A 32 -15.68 3.61 0.35
CA SER A 32 -16.29 4.05 1.61
C SER A 32 -15.85 5.45 2.06
N ALA A 33 -14.66 5.91 1.66
CA ALA A 33 -14.03 7.09 2.23
C ALA A 33 -13.74 8.23 1.23
N TYR A 34 -13.66 7.94 -0.07
CA TYR A 34 -13.16 8.89 -1.06
C TYR A 34 -14.18 9.23 -2.14
N ASN A 35 -14.47 10.52 -2.29
CA ASN A 35 -15.11 11.06 -3.49
C ASN A 35 -14.01 11.49 -4.46
N VAL A 36 -13.57 10.56 -5.31
CA VAL A 36 -12.43 10.77 -6.21
C VAL A 36 -12.63 11.93 -7.19
N PRO A 37 -13.81 12.11 -7.84
CA PRO A 37 -14.04 13.27 -8.70
C PRO A 37 -13.93 14.62 -7.97
N GLU A 38 -14.34 14.70 -6.70
CA GLU A 38 -14.16 15.92 -5.91
C GLU A 38 -12.69 16.10 -5.49
N ILE A 39 -12.00 15.03 -5.06
CA ILE A 39 -10.56 15.09 -4.75
C ILE A 39 -9.79 15.63 -5.95
N ASN A 40 -10.07 15.11 -7.15
CA ASN A 40 -9.39 15.44 -8.38
C ASN A 40 -9.43 16.96 -8.70
N LYS A 41 -10.50 17.66 -8.29
CA LYS A 41 -10.64 19.11 -8.48
C LYS A 41 -9.70 19.93 -7.61
N TYR A 42 -9.40 19.45 -6.40
CA TYR A 42 -8.74 20.26 -5.38
C TYR A 42 -7.26 19.93 -5.20
N VAL A 43 -6.81 18.72 -5.55
CA VAL A 43 -5.39 18.35 -5.35
C VAL A 43 -4.57 18.53 -6.62
N ASP A 44 -3.31 18.88 -6.43
CA ASP A 44 -2.30 18.87 -7.50
C ASP A 44 -1.96 17.44 -7.91
N PHE A 45 -1.77 16.54 -6.93
CA PHE A 45 -1.61 15.10 -7.16
C PHE A 45 -1.91 14.27 -5.90
N VAL A 46 -2.10 12.97 -6.12
CA VAL A 46 -2.40 11.95 -5.12
C VAL A 46 -1.25 10.95 -5.05
N ASN A 47 -0.68 10.78 -3.85
CA ASN A 47 0.27 9.72 -3.55
C ASN A 47 -0.50 8.46 -3.12
N LEU A 48 -0.62 7.49 -4.02
CA LEU A 48 -1.32 6.25 -3.77
C LEU A 48 -0.46 5.33 -2.90
N MET A 49 -0.91 5.01 -1.69
CA MET A 49 -0.20 4.10 -0.78
C MET A 49 -0.43 2.63 -1.20
N SER A 50 0.10 2.25 -2.37
CA SER A 50 -0.04 0.94 -2.99
C SER A 50 0.94 -0.10 -2.40
N TYR A 51 0.98 -0.16 -1.08
CA TYR A 51 1.78 -1.04 -0.25
C TYR A 51 0.98 -1.36 1.02
N ASP A 52 1.55 -2.14 1.94
CA ASP A 52 0.88 -2.72 3.10
C ASP A 52 -0.32 -3.59 2.70
N LEU A 53 -0.22 -4.24 1.53
CA LEU A 53 -1.30 -5.06 0.96
C LEU A 53 -1.37 -6.44 1.64
N HIS A 54 -0.23 -6.93 2.11
CA HIS A 54 -0.14 -8.10 2.99
C HIS A 54 0.90 -7.88 4.08
N ALA A 55 0.56 -8.31 5.30
CA ALA A 55 1.47 -8.29 6.43
C ALA A 55 1.04 -9.29 7.51
N SER A 56 1.64 -9.20 8.69
CA SER A 56 1.47 -10.17 9.77
C SER A 56 0.02 -10.38 10.25
N TRP A 57 -0.88 -9.42 10.01
CA TRP A 57 -2.29 -9.53 10.39
C TRP A 57 -3.07 -10.55 9.55
N ASP A 58 -2.55 -10.97 8.38
CA ASP A 58 -3.23 -11.94 7.51
C ASP A 58 -3.19 -13.38 8.05
N GLY A 59 -2.25 -13.69 8.96
CA GLY A 59 -2.04 -15.05 9.45
C GLY A 59 -1.48 -16.03 8.40
N GLN A 60 -1.05 -15.49 7.25
CA GLN A 60 -0.35 -16.20 6.19
C GLN A 60 0.65 -15.25 5.51
N THR A 61 1.64 -15.80 4.81
CA THR A 61 2.60 -14.99 4.05
C THR A 61 1.94 -14.38 2.83
N GLY A 62 2.28 -13.12 2.57
CA GLY A 62 1.90 -12.37 1.37
C GLY A 62 2.96 -11.31 1.09
N HIS A 63 3.01 -10.80 -0.13
CA HIS A 63 3.98 -9.78 -0.51
C HIS A 63 3.48 -8.39 -0.09
N ASN A 64 4.36 -7.49 0.35
CA ASN A 64 3.97 -6.14 0.81
C ASN A 64 3.26 -5.32 -0.30
N ALA A 65 3.86 -5.28 -1.49
CA ALA A 65 3.34 -4.54 -2.64
C ALA A 65 3.46 -5.37 -3.94
N PRO A 66 2.67 -6.44 -4.11
CA PRO A 66 2.70 -7.24 -5.33
C PRO A 66 2.16 -6.44 -6.50
N LEU A 67 2.86 -6.46 -7.65
CA LEU A 67 2.39 -5.76 -8.85
C LEU A 67 1.09 -6.38 -9.38
N TYR A 68 0.97 -7.70 -9.28
CA TYR A 68 -0.15 -8.52 -9.73
C TYR A 68 -0.49 -9.58 -8.68
N PRO A 69 -1.71 -10.13 -8.66
CA PRO A 69 -2.11 -11.12 -7.67
C PRO A 69 -1.31 -12.42 -7.80
N ALA A 70 -1.07 -13.10 -6.68
CA ALA A 70 -0.50 -14.43 -6.65
C ALA A 70 -1.52 -15.49 -7.09
N SER A 71 -1.05 -16.64 -7.57
CA SER A 71 -1.91 -17.70 -8.11
C SER A 71 -2.93 -18.28 -7.11
N TRP A 72 -2.69 -18.13 -5.81
CA TRP A 72 -3.62 -18.59 -4.76
C TRP A 72 -4.69 -17.53 -4.41
N GLU A 73 -4.53 -16.29 -4.88
CA GLU A 73 -5.44 -15.17 -4.60
C GLU A 73 -6.52 -15.02 -5.67
N VAL A 74 -6.26 -15.50 -6.89
CA VAL A 74 -7.11 -15.28 -8.08
C VAL A 74 -8.54 -15.78 -7.93
N SER A 75 -8.79 -16.78 -7.07
CA SER A 75 -10.13 -17.31 -6.82
C SER A 75 -10.94 -16.50 -5.80
N SER A 76 -10.28 -15.61 -5.04
CA SER A 76 -10.91 -14.73 -4.07
C SER A 76 -11.22 -13.37 -4.70
N SER A 77 -12.49 -12.95 -4.65
CA SER A 77 -12.91 -11.65 -5.18
C SER A 77 -12.21 -10.48 -4.49
N TYR A 78 -11.84 -10.64 -3.21
CA TYR A 78 -11.14 -9.62 -2.42
C TYR A 78 -9.63 -9.69 -2.62
N LEU A 79 -9.01 -10.86 -2.40
CA LEU A 79 -7.55 -10.97 -2.43
C LEU A 79 -6.98 -10.72 -3.83
N ASN A 80 -7.73 -11.08 -4.88
CA ASN A 80 -7.37 -10.77 -6.26
C ASN A 80 -7.28 -9.25 -6.55
N GLN A 81 -7.71 -8.39 -5.63
CA GLN A 81 -7.59 -6.93 -5.72
C GLN A 81 -6.48 -6.35 -4.83
N LEU A 82 -5.81 -7.15 -3.99
CA LEU A 82 -4.72 -6.70 -3.12
C LEU A 82 -3.38 -6.65 -3.86
N ASN A 83 -3.35 -5.91 -4.96
CA ASN A 83 -2.15 -5.69 -5.77
C ASN A 83 -2.14 -4.26 -6.34
N VAL A 84 -0.94 -3.79 -6.69
CA VAL A 84 -0.70 -2.42 -7.16
C VAL A 84 -1.53 -2.11 -8.41
N ASP A 85 -1.59 -3.03 -9.36
CA ASP A 85 -2.32 -2.86 -10.61
C ASP A 85 -3.83 -2.66 -10.38
N ALA A 86 -4.48 -3.50 -9.58
CA ALA A 86 -5.89 -3.35 -9.23
C ALA A 86 -6.15 -2.04 -8.46
N CYS A 87 -5.25 -1.66 -7.55
CA CYS A 87 -5.34 -0.39 -6.82
C CYS A 87 -5.29 0.82 -7.76
N VAL A 88 -4.30 0.87 -8.66
CA VAL A 88 -4.13 1.96 -9.63
C VAL A 88 -5.35 2.04 -10.54
N ARG A 89 -5.78 0.93 -11.14
CA ARG A 89 -6.97 0.91 -12.00
C ARG A 89 -8.21 1.39 -11.26
N GLY A 90 -8.43 0.96 -10.02
CA GLY A 90 -9.57 1.38 -9.22
C GLY A 90 -9.66 2.90 -9.07
N TRP A 91 -8.55 3.57 -8.79
CA TRP A 91 -8.50 5.03 -8.67
C TRP A 91 -8.73 5.75 -10.00
N LEU A 92 -8.15 5.24 -11.09
CA LEU A 92 -8.35 5.80 -12.44
C LEU A 92 -9.81 5.62 -12.90
N ASP A 93 -10.39 4.43 -12.72
CA ASP A 93 -11.78 4.11 -13.06
C ASP A 93 -12.77 4.92 -12.21
N SER A 94 -12.34 5.38 -11.03
CA SER A 94 -13.12 6.28 -10.16
C SER A 94 -13.05 7.75 -10.56
N GLY A 95 -12.30 8.09 -11.62
CA GLY A 95 -12.26 9.43 -12.21
C GLY A 95 -11.10 10.32 -11.74
N LEU A 96 -10.02 9.74 -11.23
CA LEU A 96 -8.77 10.49 -11.02
C LEU A 96 -8.05 10.65 -12.36
N ASP A 97 -7.57 11.86 -12.67
CA ASP A 97 -6.78 12.08 -13.87
C ASP A 97 -5.43 11.32 -13.78
N PRO A 98 -5.00 10.58 -14.82
CA PRO A 98 -3.79 9.75 -14.74
C PRO A 98 -2.50 10.50 -14.44
N ASP A 99 -2.40 11.76 -14.86
CA ASP A 99 -1.24 12.64 -14.62
C ASP A 99 -1.14 13.11 -13.16
N LYS A 100 -2.22 12.97 -12.38
CA LYS A 100 -2.26 13.29 -10.95
C LYS A 100 -2.03 12.09 -10.04
N LEU A 101 -1.91 10.87 -10.59
CA LEU A 101 -1.67 9.67 -9.79
C LEU A 101 -0.17 9.40 -9.65
N ILE A 102 0.33 9.43 -8.42
CA ILE A 102 1.70 9.03 -8.07
C ILE A 102 1.65 7.66 -7.37
N MET A 103 2.23 6.65 -8.01
CA MET A 103 2.28 5.28 -7.47
C MET A 103 3.32 5.18 -6.35
N GLY A 104 2.90 4.69 -5.19
CA GLY A 104 3.78 4.45 -4.05
C GLY A 104 4.67 3.23 -4.25
N VAL A 105 5.96 3.37 -3.91
CA VAL A 105 6.96 2.29 -3.94
C VAL A 105 7.59 2.14 -2.56
N PRO A 106 7.35 1.03 -1.84
CA PRO A 106 7.88 0.87 -0.49
C PRO A 106 9.36 0.49 -0.51
N ALA A 107 10.19 1.23 0.23
CA ALA A 107 11.59 0.87 0.52
C ALA A 107 11.71 0.02 1.81
N PHE A 108 10.72 -0.82 2.06
CA PHE A 108 10.61 -1.72 3.21
C PHE A 108 9.76 -2.93 2.84
N GLY A 109 9.86 -3.99 3.62
CA GLY A 109 9.07 -5.20 3.45
C GLY A 109 8.46 -5.67 4.77
N HIS A 110 7.30 -6.32 4.66
CA HIS A 110 6.71 -7.04 5.77
C HIS A 110 7.33 -8.43 5.91
N THR A 111 7.57 -8.83 7.15
CA THR A 111 8.19 -10.09 7.51
C THR A 111 7.28 -10.93 8.37
N PHE A 112 7.51 -12.24 8.37
CA PHE A 112 6.62 -13.20 8.99
C PHE A 112 7.41 -14.23 9.79
N THR A 113 6.80 -14.70 10.89
CA THR A 113 7.22 -15.93 11.57
C THR A 113 6.34 -17.07 11.06
N LEU A 114 6.95 -18.04 10.37
CA LEU A 114 6.26 -19.18 9.79
C LEU A 114 5.73 -20.11 10.88
N ALA A 115 4.54 -20.69 10.68
CA ALA A 115 4.00 -21.71 11.57
C ALA A 115 4.75 -23.06 11.47
N SER A 116 5.41 -23.31 10.33
CA SER A 116 6.27 -24.48 10.09
C SER A 116 7.43 -24.10 9.18
N THR A 117 8.61 -24.62 9.45
CA THR A 117 9.79 -24.44 8.59
C THR A 117 9.79 -25.36 7.36
N SER A 118 8.85 -26.31 7.28
CA SER A 118 8.72 -27.21 6.11
C SER A 118 8.11 -26.56 4.88
N SER A 119 7.57 -25.35 5.00
CA SER A 119 6.95 -24.61 3.89
C SER A 119 7.27 -23.12 4.00
N THR A 120 7.95 -22.58 2.99
CA THR A 120 8.49 -21.21 2.96
C THR A 120 7.93 -20.36 1.81
N GLY A 121 6.90 -20.86 1.12
CA GLY A 121 6.28 -20.18 -0.01
C GLY A 121 5.39 -18.99 0.39
N VAL A 122 4.76 -18.38 -0.62
CA VAL A 122 3.70 -17.37 -0.43
C VAL A 122 2.38 -18.08 -0.12
N GLY A 123 1.53 -17.49 0.72
CA GLY A 123 0.24 -18.04 1.16
C GLY A 123 0.36 -19.09 2.26
N VAL A 124 1.53 -19.28 2.87
CA VAL A 124 1.74 -20.28 3.93
C VAL A 124 1.39 -19.70 5.29
N ARG A 125 0.89 -20.54 6.20
CA ARG A 125 0.47 -20.14 7.55
C ARG A 125 1.59 -19.47 8.35
N THR A 126 1.27 -18.37 9.02
CA THR A 126 2.17 -17.64 9.93
C THR A 126 1.57 -17.56 11.33
N ILE A 127 2.43 -17.29 12.32
CA ILE A 127 2.03 -17.10 13.73
C ILE A 127 2.25 -15.67 14.24
N GLY A 128 2.74 -14.79 13.38
CA GLY A 128 2.98 -13.38 13.69
C GLY A 128 3.99 -12.74 12.75
N GLY A 129 4.38 -11.50 13.08
CA GLY A 129 5.46 -10.79 12.40
C GLY A 129 6.82 -11.47 12.58
N GLY A 130 7.72 -11.25 11.63
CA GLY A 130 9.12 -11.65 11.78
C GLY A 130 9.82 -10.84 12.87
N ASN A 131 10.95 -11.35 13.38
CA ASN A 131 11.73 -10.63 14.39
C ASN A 131 12.13 -9.24 13.90
N ALA A 132 11.95 -8.26 14.79
CA ALA A 132 12.34 -6.87 14.57
C ALA A 132 13.78 -6.75 14.09
N GLY A 133 14.00 -5.84 13.14
CA GLY A 133 15.35 -5.50 12.67
C GLY A 133 16.13 -4.67 13.70
N PRO A 134 17.47 -4.62 13.55
CA PRO A 134 18.35 -3.88 14.46
C PRO A 134 18.23 -2.35 14.34
N TYR A 135 17.54 -1.82 13.33
CA TYR A 135 17.39 -0.38 13.11
C TYR A 135 15.94 0.09 13.12
N THR A 136 15.02 -0.69 12.53
CA THR A 136 13.58 -0.36 12.54
C THR A 136 12.92 -0.66 13.88
N PHE A 137 13.43 -1.65 14.63
CA PHE A 137 12.91 -2.08 15.92
C PHE A 137 11.43 -2.48 15.91
N GLU A 138 10.89 -2.82 14.74
CA GLU A 138 9.48 -3.14 14.54
C GLU A 138 9.31 -4.60 14.11
N SER A 139 8.59 -5.38 14.91
CA SER A 139 8.25 -6.76 14.55
C SER A 139 7.36 -6.77 13.32
N GLY A 140 7.67 -7.63 12.35
CA GLY A 140 6.91 -7.73 11.11
C GLY A 140 7.30 -6.73 10.02
N THR A 141 8.31 -5.89 10.25
CA THR A 141 8.78 -4.90 9.25
C THR A 141 10.31 -4.90 9.21
N LEU A 142 10.88 -4.80 8.02
CA LEU A 142 12.29 -4.50 7.81
C LEU A 142 12.44 -3.44 6.73
N SER A 143 13.35 -2.50 6.95
CA SER A 143 13.81 -1.59 5.90
C SER A 143 14.54 -2.35 4.79
N TYR A 144 14.62 -1.77 3.59
CA TYR A 144 15.39 -2.35 2.49
C TYR A 144 16.87 -2.62 2.87
N LEU A 145 17.47 -1.76 3.70
CA LEU A 145 18.85 -1.93 4.15
C LEU A 145 19.00 -3.16 5.07
N GLU A 146 18.08 -3.35 6.01
CA GLU A 146 18.08 -4.54 6.88
C GLU A 146 17.85 -5.83 6.09
N ILE A 147 17.04 -5.77 5.03
CA ILE A 147 16.86 -6.89 4.10
C ILE A 147 18.18 -7.22 3.37
N CYS A 148 18.88 -6.20 2.86
CA CYS A 148 20.18 -6.38 2.19
C CYS A 148 21.22 -7.00 3.12
N GLU A 149 21.32 -6.54 4.36
CA GLU A 149 22.24 -7.10 5.35
C GLU A 149 21.95 -8.57 5.62
N ARG A 150 20.67 -8.96 5.72
CA ARG A 150 20.30 -10.38 5.90
C ARG A 150 20.68 -11.26 4.72
N PHE A 151 20.58 -10.76 3.48
CA PHE A 151 21.03 -11.49 2.30
C PHE A 151 22.57 -11.62 2.25
N ASN A 152 23.30 -10.59 2.67
CA ASN A 152 24.77 -10.58 2.64
C ASN A 152 25.41 -11.31 3.82
N ALA A 153 24.67 -11.58 4.89
CA ALA A 153 25.13 -12.36 6.04
C ALA A 153 25.13 -13.89 5.79
N GLY A 154 24.68 -14.32 4.61
CA GLY A 154 24.61 -15.72 4.16
C GLY A 154 25.83 -16.17 3.39
#